data_AF-A0A6B0T5G3-F1
#
_entry.id   AF-A0A6B0T5G3-F1
#
_cell.length_a   1.000
_cell.length_b   1.000
_cell.length_c   1.000
_cell.angle_alpha   90.00
_cell.angle_beta   90.00
_cell.angle_gamma   90.00
#
_symmetry.space_group_name_H-M   'P 1'
#
loop_
_entity.id
_entity.type
_entity.pdbx_description
1 polymer ?
#
loop_
_entity_poly.entity_id
_entity_poly.type
_entity_poly.pdbx_seq_one_letter_code
_entity_poly.pdbx_strand_id
1 'polypeptide(L)'
;MGPLEEMPSHRKGDYTEAVVVAELKRRGIAVSKPVGDNERYDAILEAKDRLLTVQIKTGSYEREGIRFRGASQHTNSSGNVYKLYEDDVDYFLVYCHESTSLYLVPESEVGSNMFLRTAEPSQRHANMNWAREYEFDANWPPTEAVDTQRSEPNVARELVDREITVHVPINEEQYDLLLETNDGKRYRTAVERGTVTEGRIRFDPKCQLPGPDTIDLIVVHLDSPDSLFLVRRDEYDTALSLRVETPDRWNSMINWAEDYEFDARWPPDIPE
;
A
#
# COMPACT_ATOMS: atom_id res chain seq x y z
N MET A 1 -33.21 -13.04 -17.77
CA MET A 1 -32.10 -12.06 -17.83
C MET A 1 -32.67 -10.74 -17.33
N GLY A 2 -32.12 -10.18 -16.27
CA GLY A 2 -32.54 -8.87 -15.76
C GLY A 2 -31.99 -7.74 -16.63
N PRO A 3 -32.58 -6.52 -16.59
CA PRO A 3 -32.12 -5.38 -17.40
C PRO A 3 -30.63 -5.01 -17.15
N LEU A 4 -30.06 -5.37 -16.00
CA LEU A 4 -28.65 -5.14 -15.68
C LEU A 4 -27.66 -6.14 -16.32
N GLU A 5 -28.10 -7.35 -16.68
CA GLU A 5 -27.26 -8.36 -17.33
C GLU A 5 -27.05 -8.05 -18.83
N GLU A 6 -28.00 -7.35 -19.45
CA GLU A 6 -27.93 -6.96 -20.86
C GLU A 6 -27.25 -5.60 -21.09
N MET A 7 -26.91 -4.88 -20.02
CA MET A 7 -26.25 -3.57 -20.11
C MET A 7 -24.79 -3.70 -20.54
N PRO A 8 -24.30 -2.83 -21.46
CA PRO A 8 -22.88 -2.71 -21.75
C PRO A 8 -22.05 -2.45 -20.49
N SER A 9 -20.84 -3.00 -20.44
CA SER A 9 -19.96 -2.95 -19.26
C SER A 9 -19.71 -1.53 -18.74
N HIS A 10 -19.45 -0.57 -19.63
CA HIS A 10 -19.26 0.84 -19.25
C HIS A 10 -20.50 1.42 -18.56
N ARG A 11 -21.69 1.26 -19.17
CA ARG A 11 -22.95 1.75 -18.58
C ARG A 11 -23.28 1.08 -17.25
N LYS A 12 -22.89 -0.19 -17.08
CA LYS A 12 -23.05 -0.92 -15.82
C LYS A 12 -22.11 -0.36 -14.73
N GLY A 13 -20.89 0.03 -15.11
CA GLY A 13 -19.95 0.77 -14.27
C GLY A 13 -20.54 2.09 -13.80
N ASP A 14 -20.92 2.97 -14.73
CA ASP A 14 -21.51 4.29 -14.44
C ASP A 14 -22.74 4.18 -13.51
N TYR A 15 -23.60 3.20 -13.78
CA TYR A 15 -24.77 2.91 -12.94
C TYR A 15 -24.37 2.46 -11.54
N THR A 16 -23.35 1.60 -11.42
CA THR A 16 -22.84 1.13 -10.14
C THR A 16 -22.28 2.29 -9.33
N GLU A 17 -21.48 3.18 -9.94
CA GLU A 17 -20.96 4.37 -9.27
C GLU A 17 -22.08 5.27 -8.73
N ALA A 18 -23.11 5.54 -9.53
CA ALA A 18 -24.24 6.35 -9.10
C ALA A 18 -24.97 5.73 -7.90
N VAL A 19 -25.18 4.41 -7.92
CA VAL A 19 -25.78 3.66 -6.81
C VAL A 19 -24.92 3.74 -5.56
N VAL A 20 -23.62 3.49 -5.67
CA VAL A 20 -22.69 3.54 -4.53
C VAL A 20 -22.64 4.93 -3.91
N VAL A 21 -22.57 5.99 -4.72
CA VAL A 21 -22.60 7.37 -4.23
C VAL A 21 -23.90 7.67 -3.49
N ALA A 22 -25.05 7.18 -3.98
CA ALA A 22 -26.33 7.33 -3.29
C ALA A 22 -26.34 6.58 -1.95
N GLU A 23 -25.81 5.36 -1.90
CA GLU A 23 -25.69 4.54 -0.69
C GLU A 23 -24.75 5.17 0.36
N LEU A 24 -23.65 5.78 -0.06
CA LEU A 24 -22.73 6.53 0.81
C LEU A 24 -23.39 7.79 1.37
N LYS A 25 -24.06 8.57 0.52
CA LYS A 25 -24.81 9.77 0.96
C LYS A 25 -25.94 9.42 1.93
N ARG A 26 -26.62 8.29 1.70
CA ARG A 26 -27.64 7.77 2.63
C ARG A 26 -27.08 7.46 4.02
N ARG A 27 -25.81 7.06 4.09
CA ARG A 27 -25.05 6.83 5.34
C ARG A 27 -24.49 8.11 5.97
N GLY A 28 -24.73 9.27 5.37
CA GLY A 28 -24.19 10.55 5.84
C GLY A 28 -22.70 10.75 5.56
N ILE A 29 -22.13 9.97 4.63
CA ILE A 29 -20.72 10.07 4.25
C ILE A 29 -20.58 11.11 3.15
N ALA A 30 -19.68 12.07 3.34
CA ALA A 30 -19.38 13.06 2.31
C ALA A 30 -18.57 12.41 1.19
N VAL A 31 -18.93 12.74 -0.05
CA VAL A 31 -18.34 12.17 -1.26
C VAL A 31 -17.94 13.30 -2.20
N SER A 32 -16.66 13.37 -2.54
CA SER A 32 -16.09 14.26 -3.56
C SER A 32 -15.75 13.44 -4.80
N LYS A 33 -16.08 13.95 -6.00
CA LYS A 33 -15.74 13.31 -7.27
C LYS A 33 -14.72 14.13 -8.04
N PRO A 34 -13.77 13.51 -8.75
CA PRO A 34 -12.87 14.23 -9.64
C PRO A 34 -13.64 14.86 -10.80
N VAL A 35 -13.07 15.92 -11.36
CA VAL A 35 -13.60 16.57 -12.57
C VAL A 35 -12.81 16.05 -13.77
N GLY A 36 -13.26 14.91 -14.33
CA GLY A 36 -12.65 14.27 -15.50
C GLY A 36 -12.76 12.73 -15.45
N ASP A 37 -12.48 12.07 -16.58
CA ASP A 37 -12.64 10.62 -16.75
C ASP A 37 -11.30 9.85 -16.76
N ASN A 38 -10.19 10.52 -16.43
CA ASN A 38 -8.84 9.97 -16.51
C ASN A 38 -8.23 9.65 -15.14
N GLU A 39 -8.94 9.90 -14.04
CA GLU A 39 -8.43 9.61 -12.70
C GLU A 39 -8.48 8.12 -12.39
N ARG A 40 -7.55 7.66 -11.56
CA ARG A 40 -7.46 6.26 -11.13
C ARG A 40 -8.40 5.91 -9.97
N TYR A 41 -9.18 6.88 -9.49
CA TYR A 41 -10.16 6.75 -8.43
C TYR A 41 -11.50 7.35 -8.87
N ASP A 42 -12.61 6.85 -8.33
CA ASP A 42 -13.96 7.32 -8.70
C ASP A 42 -14.50 8.34 -7.69
N ALA A 43 -14.01 8.31 -6.45
CA ALA A 43 -14.43 9.21 -5.40
C ALA A 43 -13.39 9.37 -4.27
N ILE A 44 -13.55 10.44 -3.50
CA ILE A 44 -12.89 10.65 -2.20
C ILE A 44 -13.98 10.69 -1.14
N LEU A 45 -13.80 9.91 -0.07
CA LEU A 45 -14.70 9.84 1.07
C LEU A 45 -14.10 10.57 2.26
N GLU A 46 -14.94 11.33 2.97
CA GLU A 46 -14.55 11.95 4.24
C GLU A 46 -14.82 10.97 5.39
N ALA A 47 -13.75 10.39 5.93
CA ALA A 47 -13.77 9.72 7.22
C ALA A 47 -13.36 10.73 8.30
N LYS A 48 -13.73 10.46 9.56
CA LYS A 48 -13.66 11.40 10.69
C LYS A 48 -12.44 12.34 10.70
N ASP A 49 -11.24 11.80 10.50
CA ASP A 49 -9.97 12.54 10.55
C ASP A 49 -9.11 12.36 9.27
N ARG A 50 -9.67 11.83 8.18
CA ARG A 50 -8.93 11.60 6.92
C ARG A 50 -9.81 11.57 5.68
N LEU A 51 -9.21 11.90 4.54
CA LEU A 51 -9.78 11.68 3.22
C LEU A 51 -9.31 10.33 2.69
N LEU A 52 -10.23 9.55 2.12
CA LEU A 52 -9.96 8.23 1.56
C LEU A 52 -10.30 8.23 0.07
N THR A 53 -9.31 8.01 -0.78
CA THR A 53 -9.48 7.75 -2.20
C THR A 53 -10.05 6.36 -2.41
N VAL A 54 -11.09 6.24 -3.24
CA VAL A 54 -11.74 4.96 -3.49
C VAL A 54 -12.01 4.72 -4.97
N GLN A 55 -11.82 3.47 -5.39
CA GLN A 55 -12.27 2.97 -6.68
C GLN A 55 -13.52 2.12 -6.48
N ILE A 56 -14.58 2.42 -7.22
CA ILE A 56 -15.83 1.68 -7.24
C ILE A 56 -15.75 0.56 -8.29
N LYS A 57 -16.15 -0.65 -7.91
CA LYS A 57 -16.20 -1.82 -8.79
C LYS A 57 -17.56 -2.49 -8.70
N THR A 58 -18.05 -2.94 -9.85
CA THR A 58 -19.18 -3.86 -9.92
C THR A 58 -18.71 -5.27 -9.57
N GLY A 59 -19.25 -5.85 -8.50
CA GLY A 59 -19.09 -7.25 -8.15
C GLY A 59 -20.11 -8.12 -8.87
N SER A 60 -19.67 -9.26 -9.41
CA SER A 60 -20.54 -10.28 -10.00
C SER A 60 -20.78 -11.41 -9.00
N TYR A 61 -22.03 -11.76 -8.73
CA TYR A 61 -22.35 -12.92 -7.90
C TYR A 61 -22.17 -14.22 -8.70
N GLU A 62 -21.17 -15.02 -8.34
CA GLU A 62 -20.85 -16.28 -9.01
C GLU A 62 -20.43 -17.32 -7.96
N ARG A 63 -20.86 -18.57 -8.09
CA ARG A 63 -20.37 -19.71 -7.26
C ARG A 63 -20.38 -19.42 -5.74
N GLU A 64 -21.48 -18.86 -5.23
CA GLU A 64 -21.67 -18.55 -3.81
C GLU A 64 -20.63 -17.56 -3.26
N GLY A 65 -20.32 -16.55 -4.07
CA GLY A 65 -19.46 -15.44 -3.69
C GLY A 65 -19.51 -14.31 -4.70
N ILE A 66 -18.83 -13.22 -4.36
CA ILE A 66 -18.74 -12.01 -5.17
C ILE A 66 -17.35 -11.96 -5.79
N ARG A 67 -17.29 -11.88 -7.11
CA ARG A 67 -16.04 -11.71 -7.86
C ARG A 67 -15.90 -10.28 -8.34
N PHE A 68 -14.70 -9.71 -8.22
CA PHE A 68 -14.34 -8.45 -8.86
C PHE A 68 -12.87 -8.46 -9.34
N ARG A 69 -12.52 -7.48 -10.16
CA ARG A 69 -11.15 -7.29 -10.69
C ARG A 69 -10.51 -6.07 -10.04
N GLY A 70 -9.28 -6.25 -9.57
CA GLY A 70 -8.40 -5.21 -9.04
C GLY A 70 -7.44 -4.66 -10.08
N ALA A 71 -7.88 -4.51 -11.33
CA ALA A 71 -7.06 -3.94 -12.39
C ALA A 71 -7.83 -2.82 -13.09
N SER A 72 -7.15 -1.73 -13.39
CA SER A 72 -7.67 -0.69 -14.27
C SER A 72 -7.50 -1.17 -15.72
N GLN A 73 -8.54 -0.97 -16.53
CA GLN A 73 -8.46 -1.13 -17.97
C GLN A 73 -8.45 0.27 -18.57
N HIS A 74 -7.30 0.72 -19.05
CA HIS A 74 -7.24 1.89 -19.90
C HIS A 74 -7.21 1.43 -21.36
N THR A 75 -8.22 1.82 -22.13
CA THR A 75 -8.18 1.71 -23.58
C THR A 75 -7.49 2.95 -24.12
N ASN A 76 -6.24 2.82 -24.57
CA ASN A 76 -5.61 3.84 -25.40
C ASN A 76 -6.00 3.60 -26.87
N SER A 77 -5.75 4.57 -27.75
CA SER A 77 -6.04 4.48 -29.19
C SER A 77 -5.33 3.35 -29.94
N SER A 78 -4.54 2.52 -29.24
CA SER A 78 -3.73 1.43 -29.78
C SER A 78 -4.03 0.06 -29.13
N GLY A 79 -4.95 -0.02 -28.15
CA GLY A 79 -5.36 -1.29 -27.51
C GLY A 79 -5.72 -1.18 -26.03
N ASN A 80 -6.13 -2.32 -25.45
CA ASN A 80 -6.41 -2.45 -24.02
C ASN A 80 -5.11 -2.70 -23.24
N VAL A 81 -4.75 -1.79 -22.35
CA VAL A 81 -3.63 -1.99 -21.41
C VAL A 81 -4.22 -2.28 -20.03
N TYR A 82 -3.85 -3.44 -19.48
CA TYR A 82 -4.15 -3.81 -18.09
C TYR A 82 -3.00 -3.31 -17.23
N LYS A 83 -3.24 -2.35 -16.35
CA LYS A 83 -2.31 -2.01 -15.26
C LYS A 83 -2.93 -2.48 -13.94
N LEU A 84 -2.10 -3.15 -13.13
CA LEU A 84 -2.42 -3.35 -11.73
C LEU A 84 -2.38 -1.99 -11.05
N TYR A 85 -3.23 -1.78 -10.06
CA TYR A 85 -3.11 -0.61 -9.20
C TYR A 85 -1.86 -0.81 -8.34
N GLU A 86 -0.95 0.16 -8.40
CA GLU A 86 0.29 0.24 -7.61
C GLU A 86 0.14 1.50 -6.77
N ASP A 87 -0.59 1.40 -5.66
CA ASP A 87 -0.79 2.48 -4.70
C ASP A 87 -1.65 3.67 -5.17
N ASP A 88 -2.66 3.37 -5.98
CA ASP A 88 -3.46 4.39 -6.66
C ASP A 88 -4.73 4.78 -5.88
N VAL A 89 -5.21 3.93 -4.96
CA VAL A 89 -6.41 4.14 -4.13
C VAL A 89 -6.30 3.49 -2.75
N ASP A 90 -6.92 4.09 -1.73
CA ASP A 90 -6.93 3.50 -0.38
C ASP A 90 -7.80 2.22 -0.31
N TYR A 91 -8.99 2.26 -0.94
CA TYR A 91 -9.95 1.15 -0.91
C TYR A 91 -10.68 0.94 -2.23
N PHE A 92 -11.06 -0.32 -2.50
CA PHE A 92 -12.09 -0.67 -3.45
C PHE A 92 -13.47 -0.73 -2.76
N LEU A 93 -14.44 0.00 -3.33
CA LEU A 93 -15.86 -0.19 -3.02
C LEU A 93 -16.46 -1.17 -4.00
N VAL A 94 -16.75 -2.39 -3.54
CA VAL A 94 -17.31 -3.43 -4.40
C VAL A 94 -18.80 -3.54 -4.15
N TYR A 95 -19.61 -3.25 -5.18
CA TYR A 95 -21.06 -3.36 -5.09
C TYR A 95 -21.60 -4.51 -5.93
N CYS A 96 -22.32 -5.42 -5.29
CA CYS A 96 -23.02 -6.53 -5.95
C CYS A 96 -24.50 -6.19 -6.07
N HIS A 97 -24.99 -6.07 -7.32
CA HIS A 97 -26.40 -5.76 -7.58
C HIS A 97 -27.33 -6.92 -7.22
N GLU A 98 -26.90 -8.18 -7.38
CA GLU A 98 -27.74 -9.34 -7.07
C GLU A 98 -28.03 -9.48 -5.58
N SER A 99 -27.02 -9.27 -4.73
CA SER A 99 -27.16 -9.34 -3.28
C SER A 99 -27.47 -7.98 -2.62
N THR A 100 -27.46 -6.89 -3.40
CA THR A 100 -27.57 -5.51 -2.90
C THR A 100 -26.60 -5.22 -1.76
N SER A 101 -25.37 -5.71 -1.90
CA SER A 101 -24.34 -5.63 -0.85
C SER A 101 -23.19 -4.72 -1.29
N LEU A 102 -22.71 -3.92 -0.35
CA LEU A 102 -21.55 -3.06 -0.51
C LEU A 102 -20.41 -3.57 0.39
N TYR A 103 -19.23 -3.71 -0.19
CA TYR A 103 -18.03 -4.13 0.50
C TYR A 103 -16.96 -3.03 0.43
N LEU A 104 -16.21 -2.87 1.53
CA LEU A 104 -15.03 -2.02 1.63
C LEU A 104 -13.81 -2.94 1.66
N VAL A 105 -13.03 -2.95 0.58
CA VAL A 105 -11.88 -3.83 0.43
C VAL A 105 -10.60 -3.00 0.34
N PRO A 106 -9.60 -3.21 1.21
CA PRO A 106 -8.33 -2.50 1.16
C PRO A 106 -7.55 -2.85 -0.10
N GLU A 107 -6.89 -1.85 -0.73
CA GLU A 107 -6.20 -2.07 -2.00
C GLU A 107 -5.13 -3.18 -1.93
N SER A 108 -4.35 -3.27 -0.85
CA SER A 108 -3.27 -4.26 -0.78
C SER A 108 -3.74 -5.71 -0.74
N GLU A 109 -4.99 -5.94 -0.31
CA GLU A 109 -5.56 -7.29 -0.26
C GLU A 109 -6.05 -7.72 -1.65
N VAL A 110 -6.06 -6.78 -2.60
CA VAL A 110 -6.56 -6.95 -3.94
C VAL A 110 -5.41 -7.17 -4.91
N GLY A 111 -5.25 -8.42 -5.36
CA GLY A 111 -4.47 -8.71 -6.56
C GLY A 111 -5.24 -8.39 -7.85
N SER A 112 -4.83 -8.97 -8.98
CA SER A 112 -5.54 -8.80 -10.27
C SER A 112 -7.05 -9.13 -10.23
N ASN A 113 -7.44 -10.04 -9.34
CA ASN A 113 -8.81 -10.45 -9.09
C ASN A 113 -8.95 -10.92 -7.65
N MET A 114 -10.16 -10.77 -7.10
CA MET A 114 -10.48 -11.22 -5.75
C MET A 114 -11.89 -11.83 -5.74
N PHE A 115 -12.09 -12.81 -4.85
CA PHE A 115 -13.34 -13.54 -4.70
C PHE A 115 -13.76 -13.57 -3.22
N LEU A 116 -14.85 -12.89 -2.90
CA LEU A 116 -15.40 -12.77 -1.56
C LEU A 116 -16.48 -13.84 -1.35
N ARG A 117 -16.26 -14.81 -0.47
CA ARG A 117 -17.20 -15.94 -0.27
C ARG A 117 -18.34 -15.60 0.67
N THR A 118 -19.56 -15.99 0.28
CA THR A 118 -20.76 -15.83 1.10
C THR A 118 -21.23 -17.12 1.76
N ALA A 119 -20.75 -18.29 1.31
CA ALA A 119 -21.11 -19.60 1.87
C ALA A 119 -19.89 -20.46 2.20
N GLU A 120 -20.07 -21.42 3.11
CA GLU A 120 -19.02 -22.38 3.48
C GLU A 120 -18.70 -23.32 2.30
N PRO A 121 -17.44 -23.39 1.86
CA PRO A 121 -17.06 -24.28 0.78
C PRO A 121 -16.98 -25.73 1.26
N SER A 122 -17.15 -26.67 0.34
CA SER A 122 -16.94 -28.11 0.58
C SER A 122 -15.49 -28.47 0.94
N GLN A 123 -14.53 -27.59 0.66
CA GLN A 123 -13.12 -27.71 1.05
C GLN A 123 -12.62 -26.38 1.62
N ARG A 124 -12.11 -26.39 2.85
CA ARG A 124 -11.57 -25.20 3.52
C ARG A 124 -10.11 -24.99 3.13
N HIS A 125 -9.77 -23.76 2.74
CA HIS A 125 -8.39 -23.30 2.58
C HIS A 125 -8.15 -22.16 3.57
N ALA A 126 -6.95 -22.06 4.12
CA ALA A 126 -6.61 -21.09 5.17
C ALA A 126 -6.65 -19.62 4.70
N ASN A 127 -6.48 -19.37 3.39
CA ASN A 127 -6.40 -18.03 2.80
C ASN A 127 -7.70 -17.67 2.05
N MET A 128 -8.84 -17.80 2.71
CA MET A 128 -10.15 -17.55 2.11
C MET A 128 -10.66 -16.17 2.50
N ASN A 129 -11.02 -15.34 1.51
CA ASN A 129 -11.59 -14.01 1.75
C ASN A 129 -13.10 -14.15 1.99
N TRP A 130 -13.57 -13.95 3.23
CA TRP A 130 -15.01 -14.05 3.54
C TRP A 130 -15.70 -12.72 3.29
N ALA A 131 -16.82 -12.72 2.56
CA ALA A 131 -17.56 -11.51 2.24
C ALA A 131 -17.96 -10.70 3.49
N ARG A 132 -18.33 -11.39 4.59
CA ARG A 132 -18.67 -10.77 5.87
C ARG A 132 -17.53 -9.94 6.49
N GLU A 133 -16.28 -10.28 6.20
CA GLU A 133 -15.11 -9.59 6.75
C GLU A 133 -14.90 -8.23 6.07
N TYR A 134 -15.46 -8.04 4.86
CA TYR A 134 -15.34 -6.82 4.08
C TYR A 134 -16.66 -6.04 3.96
N GLU A 135 -17.73 -6.43 4.67
CA GLU A 135 -19.01 -5.71 4.61
C GLU A 135 -18.82 -4.25 5.02
N PHE A 136 -19.35 -3.32 4.22
CA PHE A 136 -19.07 -1.90 4.40
C PHE A 136 -19.46 -1.39 5.78
N ASP A 137 -20.67 -1.72 6.26
CA ASP A 137 -21.18 -1.22 7.53
C ASP A 137 -20.44 -1.79 8.76
N ALA A 138 -19.75 -2.94 8.60
CA ALA A 138 -18.90 -3.51 9.64
C ALA A 138 -17.50 -2.88 9.68
N ASN A 139 -17.06 -2.31 8.55
CA ASN A 139 -15.70 -1.81 8.35
C ASN A 139 -15.64 -0.27 8.22
N TRP A 140 -16.76 0.43 8.28
CA TRP A 140 -16.82 1.89 8.17
C TRP A 140 -17.14 2.59 9.50
N PRO A 141 -16.41 3.66 9.88
CA PRO A 141 -15.18 4.13 9.23
C PRO A 141 -14.05 3.14 9.50
N PRO A 142 -13.13 2.93 8.53
CA PRO A 142 -12.00 2.04 8.73
C PRO A 142 -11.16 2.54 9.91
N THR A 143 -11.13 1.75 10.97
CA THR A 143 -10.51 2.07 12.26
C THR A 143 -9.07 1.60 12.22
N GLU A 144 -8.11 2.48 11.90
CA GLU A 144 -6.64 2.22 11.84
C GLU A 144 -6.22 0.77 11.51
N ALA A 145 -6.94 0.13 10.60
CA ALA A 145 -6.74 -1.25 10.22
C ALA A 145 -7.02 -1.33 8.74
N VAL A 146 -6.02 -1.84 8.06
CA VAL A 146 -5.85 -1.83 6.61
C VAL A 146 -5.72 -0.43 6.03
N ASP A 147 -4.82 0.29 6.67
CA ASP A 147 -3.85 1.03 5.93
C ASP A 147 -2.72 0.07 5.56
N THR A 148 -2.78 -0.43 4.35
CA THR A 148 -1.77 -1.35 3.82
C THR A 148 -0.80 -0.65 2.89
N GLN A 149 -0.84 0.69 2.91
CA GLN A 149 0.32 1.56 2.75
C GLN A 149 0.81 2.18 4.07
N ARG A 150 0.07 2.12 5.19
CA ARG A 150 0.57 2.33 6.57
C ARG A 150 0.65 1.03 7.36
N SER A 151 1.07 -0.03 6.67
CA SER A 151 1.81 -1.16 7.26
C SER A 151 3.28 -1.11 6.83
N GLU A 152 3.79 0.09 6.55
CA GLU A 152 5.05 0.50 7.16
C GLU A 152 4.62 1.05 8.55
N PRO A 153 5.24 0.69 9.68
CA PRO A 153 5.20 1.64 10.79
C PRO A 153 5.62 2.98 10.23
N ASN A 154 4.93 4.03 10.63
CA ASN A 154 5.22 5.36 10.14
C ASN A 154 6.65 5.69 10.58
N VAL A 155 7.64 5.38 9.73
CA VAL A 155 9.06 5.53 10.03
C VAL A 155 9.30 6.99 10.41
N ALA A 156 8.61 7.94 9.77
CA ALA A 156 8.63 9.34 10.19
C ALA A 156 8.13 9.55 11.62
N ARG A 157 7.06 8.88 12.06
CA ARG A 157 6.60 8.92 13.46
C ARG A 157 7.60 8.28 14.41
N GLU A 158 8.16 7.13 14.06
CA GLU A 158 9.16 6.43 14.88
C GLU A 158 10.44 7.27 15.03
N LEU A 159 10.80 8.02 13.98
CA LEU A 159 11.92 8.97 13.98
C LEU A 159 11.58 10.23 14.79
N VAL A 160 10.35 10.75 14.68
CA VAL A 160 9.87 11.88 15.50
C VAL A 160 9.84 11.50 16.99
N ASP A 161 9.43 10.28 17.34
CA ASP A 161 9.45 9.76 18.71
C ASP A 161 10.90 9.63 19.25
N ARG A 162 11.89 9.52 18.36
CA ARG A 162 13.33 9.62 18.67
C ARG A 162 13.87 11.06 18.68
N GLU A 163 12.99 12.07 18.69
CA GLU A 163 13.32 13.49 18.65
C GLU A 163 14.07 13.94 17.38
N ILE A 164 13.90 13.20 16.27
CA ILE A 164 14.52 13.54 14.98
C ILE A 164 13.57 14.44 14.19
N THR A 165 14.12 15.50 13.61
CA THR A 165 13.33 16.39 12.75
C THR A 165 13.17 15.73 11.38
N VAL A 166 11.92 15.42 11.02
CA VAL A 166 11.56 14.79 9.75
C VAL A 166 10.70 15.75 8.93
N HIS A 167 11.11 16.01 7.69
CA HIS A 167 10.29 16.72 6.72
C HIS A 167 9.78 15.74 5.66
N VAL A 168 8.47 15.75 5.42
CA VAL A 168 7.83 14.92 4.39
C VAL A 168 7.61 15.80 3.15
N PRO A 169 8.08 15.39 1.96
CA PRO A 169 7.85 16.15 0.74
C PRO A 169 6.36 16.20 0.40
N ILE A 170 5.90 17.35 -0.08
CA ILE A 170 4.49 17.55 -0.48
C ILE A 170 4.23 17.02 -1.91
N ASN A 171 5.29 16.93 -2.72
CA ASN A 171 5.22 16.46 -4.11
C ASN A 171 5.90 15.09 -4.23
N GLU A 172 5.65 14.40 -5.36
CA GLU A 172 6.41 13.21 -5.75
C GLU A 172 7.88 13.60 -5.99
N GLU A 173 8.72 13.33 -4.98
CA GLU A 173 10.17 13.48 -5.03
C GLU A 173 10.83 12.11 -5.15
N GLN A 174 12.11 12.08 -5.51
CA GLN A 174 12.88 10.82 -5.61
C GLN A 174 13.35 10.29 -4.23
N TYR A 175 12.83 10.83 -3.13
CA TYR A 175 13.11 10.45 -1.75
C TYR A 175 11.82 10.52 -0.94
N ASP A 176 11.71 9.69 0.09
CA ASP A 176 10.49 9.56 0.90
C ASP A 176 10.48 10.57 2.06
N LEU A 177 11.64 10.79 2.69
CA LEU A 177 11.80 11.67 3.85
C LEU A 177 13.04 12.54 3.74
N LEU A 178 13.01 13.72 4.36
CA LEU A 178 14.18 14.56 4.56
C LEU A 178 14.47 14.63 6.05
N LEU A 179 15.52 13.96 6.49
CA LEU A 179 15.93 13.93 7.89
C LEU A 179 16.87 15.09 8.18
N GLU A 180 16.60 15.82 9.25
CA GLU A 180 17.41 16.95 9.71
C GLU A 180 18.05 16.62 11.06
N THR A 181 19.37 16.75 11.11
CA THR A 181 20.16 16.58 12.33
C THR A 181 20.16 17.87 13.16
N ASN A 182 20.52 17.77 14.45
CA ASN A 182 20.52 18.91 15.37
C ASN A 182 21.48 20.05 14.97
N ASP A 183 22.48 19.76 14.13
CA ASP A 183 23.40 20.75 13.55
C ASP A 183 22.85 21.40 12.26
N GLY A 184 21.64 21.04 11.84
CA GLY A 184 20.94 21.58 10.67
C GLY A 184 21.32 20.93 9.33
N LYS A 185 22.12 19.85 9.33
CA LYS A 185 22.37 19.08 8.11
C LYS A 185 21.13 18.28 7.72
N ARG A 186 20.92 18.13 6.41
CA ARG A 186 19.73 17.48 5.84
C ARG A 186 20.13 16.35 4.92
N TYR A 187 19.40 15.25 5.02
CA TYR A 187 19.68 14.03 4.29
C TYR A 187 18.42 13.51 3.59
N ARG A 188 18.48 13.37 2.28
CA ARG A 188 17.43 12.77 1.45
C ARG A 188 17.41 11.27 1.72
N THR A 189 16.27 10.79 2.20
CA THR A 189 16.17 9.45 2.77
C THR A 189 15.08 8.67 2.06
N ALA A 190 15.44 7.48 1.58
CA ALA A 190 14.47 6.49 1.13
C ALA A 190 14.07 5.58 2.30
N VAL A 191 12.81 5.15 2.34
CA VAL A 191 12.29 4.21 3.33
C VAL A 191 12.02 2.88 2.64
N GLU A 192 12.59 1.81 3.18
CA GLU A 192 12.51 0.48 2.58
C GLU A 192 12.12 -0.57 3.61
N ARG A 193 11.36 -1.56 3.16
CA ARG A 193 11.00 -2.70 4.00
C ARG A 193 12.03 -3.81 3.89
N GLY A 194 12.56 -4.22 5.05
CA GLY A 194 13.41 -5.38 5.19
C GLY A 194 12.62 -6.65 5.45
N THR A 195 13.09 -7.77 4.91
CA THR A 195 12.61 -9.12 5.25
C THR A 195 13.78 -9.99 5.66
N VAL A 196 13.62 -10.77 6.74
CA VAL A 196 14.65 -11.73 7.16
C VAL A 196 14.46 -13.03 6.39
N THR A 197 15.42 -13.36 5.53
CA THR A 197 15.48 -14.64 4.80
C THR A 197 16.83 -15.29 5.03
N GLU A 198 16.85 -16.55 5.49
CA GLU A 198 18.08 -17.32 5.75
C GLU A 198 19.08 -16.57 6.66
N GLY A 199 18.58 -15.93 7.73
CA GLY A 199 19.40 -15.19 8.69
C GLY A 199 20.00 -13.89 8.16
N ARG A 200 19.48 -13.36 7.04
CA ARG A 200 19.89 -12.09 6.43
C ARG A 200 18.69 -11.19 6.20
N ILE A 201 18.85 -9.91 6.50
CA ILE A 201 17.91 -8.87 6.09
C ILE A 201 18.13 -8.62 4.60
N ARG A 202 17.08 -8.85 3.81
CA ARG A 202 16.96 -8.42 2.43
C ARG A 202 15.94 -7.30 2.39
N PHE A 203 16.42 -6.12 2.06
CA PHE A 203 15.63 -4.99 1.60
C PHE A 203 15.99 -4.83 0.13
N ASP A 204 15.02 -4.47 -0.70
CA ASP A 204 15.12 -4.41 -2.16
C ASP A 204 15.13 -5.77 -2.94
N PRO A 205 13.96 -6.28 -3.37
CA PRO A 205 13.87 -7.35 -4.37
C PRO A 205 13.77 -6.87 -5.83
N LYS A 206 13.71 -5.56 -6.10
CA LYS A 206 13.35 -4.99 -7.43
C LYS A 206 14.12 -3.70 -7.81
N CYS A 207 15.35 -3.52 -7.35
CA CYS A 207 16.37 -2.55 -7.74
C CYS A 207 15.94 -1.45 -8.73
N GLN A 208 15.34 -0.39 -8.20
CA GLN A 208 15.26 0.95 -8.83
C GLN A 208 15.48 2.08 -7.81
N LEU A 209 16.09 1.81 -6.66
CA LEU A 209 16.46 2.87 -5.74
C LEU A 209 17.40 3.87 -6.44
N PRO A 210 17.13 5.18 -6.33
CA PRO A 210 17.98 6.19 -6.94
C PRO A 210 19.44 6.07 -6.49
N GLY A 211 20.35 6.58 -7.31
CA GLY A 211 21.78 6.58 -7.00
C GLY A 211 22.14 7.48 -5.81
N PRO A 212 23.39 7.41 -5.31
CA PRO A 212 23.89 8.25 -4.22
C PRO A 212 23.81 9.76 -4.50
N ASP A 213 23.73 10.16 -5.77
CA ASP A 213 23.51 11.57 -6.14
C ASP A 213 22.10 12.06 -5.81
N THR A 214 21.13 11.16 -5.71
CA THR A 214 19.71 11.47 -5.50
C THR A 214 19.27 11.24 -4.06
N ILE A 215 19.70 10.14 -3.44
CA ILE A 215 19.38 9.79 -2.04
C ILE A 215 20.68 9.60 -1.26
N ASP A 216 20.69 10.13 -0.04
CA ASP A 216 21.86 10.10 0.84
C ASP A 216 21.77 8.89 1.79
N LEU A 217 20.56 8.58 2.27
CA LEU A 217 20.29 7.55 3.28
C LEU A 217 19.17 6.61 2.84
N ILE A 218 19.20 5.41 3.39
CA ILE A 218 18.11 4.44 3.32
C ILE A 218 17.81 3.99 4.74
N VAL A 219 16.57 4.18 5.17
CA VAL A 219 16.06 3.64 6.43
C VAL A 219 15.33 2.34 6.11
N VAL A 220 15.85 1.24 6.64
CA VAL A 220 15.27 -0.09 6.46
C VAL A 220 14.47 -0.45 7.69
N HIS A 221 13.17 -0.73 7.51
CA HIS A 221 12.30 -1.17 8.58
C HIS A 221 12.06 -2.68 8.56
N LEU A 222 12.17 -3.34 9.72
CA LEU A 222 11.77 -4.73 9.94
C LEU A 222 10.53 -4.78 10.83
N ASP A 223 9.49 -5.50 10.43
CA ASP A 223 8.27 -5.64 11.27
C ASP A 223 8.44 -6.60 12.46
N SER A 224 9.40 -7.50 12.38
CA SER A 224 9.53 -8.60 13.34
C SER A 224 10.98 -9.09 13.45
N PRO A 225 11.72 -8.66 14.48
CA PRO A 225 11.33 -7.64 15.48
C PRO A 225 11.18 -6.25 14.86
N ASP A 226 10.31 -5.42 15.46
CA ASP A 226 10.13 -4.01 15.08
C ASP A 226 11.45 -3.26 15.25
N SER A 227 12.14 -2.94 14.16
CA SER A 227 13.53 -2.43 14.20
C SER A 227 13.87 -1.60 12.97
N LEU A 228 14.57 -0.49 13.19
CA LEU A 228 15.08 0.37 12.13
C LEU A 228 16.58 0.20 11.95
N PHE A 229 17.00 0.17 10.69
CA PHE A 229 18.40 0.17 10.28
C PHE A 229 18.67 1.37 9.40
N LEU A 230 19.85 1.96 9.53
CA LEU A 230 20.29 3.08 8.71
C LEU A 230 21.46 2.66 7.84
N VAL A 231 21.27 2.80 6.53
CA VAL A 231 22.27 2.46 5.52
C VAL A 231 22.57 3.72 4.71
N ARG A 232 23.85 4.06 4.54
CA ARG A 232 24.21 5.13 3.60
C ARG A 232 24.19 4.63 2.17
N ARG A 233 23.70 5.45 1.25
CA ARG A 233 23.59 5.05 -0.16
C ARG A 233 24.96 4.86 -0.82
N ASP A 234 25.99 5.53 -0.33
CA ASP A 234 27.37 5.46 -0.83
C ASP A 234 28.18 4.25 -0.31
N GLU A 235 27.67 3.51 0.67
CA GLU A 235 28.35 2.32 1.22
C GLU A 235 28.31 1.11 0.27
N TYR A 236 27.41 1.10 -0.72
CA TYR A 236 27.27 0.00 -1.66
C TYR A 236 26.83 0.45 -3.07
N ASP A 237 27.40 -0.19 -4.08
CA ASP A 237 27.12 0.14 -5.48
C ASP A 237 25.91 -0.63 -6.02
N THR A 238 25.90 -1.96 -5.84
CA THR A 238 24.89 -2.85 -6.46
C THR A 238 23.92 -3.48 -5.46
N ALA A 239 24.39 -3.99 -4.32
CA ALA A 239 23.53 -4.60 -3.32
C ALA A 239 24.22 -4.62 -1.94
N LEU A 240 23.41 -4.48 -0.89
CA LEU A 240 23.83 -4.68 0.50
C LEU A 240 22.94 -5.76 1.12
N SER A 241 23.54 -6.68 1.88
CA SER A 241 22.79 -7.63 2.69
C SER A 241 23.31 -7.56 4.12
N LEU A 242 22.41 -7.34 5.08
CA LEU A 242 22.75 -7.31 6.50
C LEU A 242 22.50 -8.69 7.11
N ARG A 243 23.38 -9.13 7.99
CA ARG A 243 23.36 -10.47 8.55
C ARG A 243 22.96 -10.44 10.02
N VAL A 244 21.94 -11.22 10.37
CA VAL A 244 21.39 -11.31 11.73
C VAL A 244 21.92 -12.57 12.43
N GLU A 245 22.18 -13.64 11.69
CA GLU A 245 22.62 -14.92 12.24
C GLU A 245 24.08 -15.25 11.91
N THR A 246 24.79 -15.80 12.91
CA THR A 246 26.18 -16.24 12.78
C THR A 246 26.31 -17.36 11.74
N PRO A 247 27.13 -17.19 10.68
CA PRO A 247 27.35 -18.26 9.71
C PRO A 247 28.15 -19.43 10.29
N ASP A 248 27.94 -20.61 9.71
CA ASP A 248 28.82 -21.79 9.89
C ASP A 248 30.28 -21.54 9.46
N ARG A 249 30.50 -20.56 8.56
CA ARG A 249 31.83 -20.13 8.10
C ARG A 249 32.00 -18.62 8.24
N TRP A 250 32.94 -18.22 9.07
CA TRP A 250 33.33 -16.83 9.25
C TRP A 250 33.88 -16.21 7.95
N ASN A 251 33.45 -14.98 7.65
CA ASN A 251 34.01 -14.16 6.57
C ASN A 251 34.13 -12.72 7.10
N SER A 252 35.26 -12.06 6.85
CA SER A 252 35.49 -10.66 7.26
C SER A 252 34.66 -9.64 6.47
N MET A 253 33.98 -10.05 5.39
CA MET A 253 33.09 -9.19 4.58
C MET A 253 31.61 -9.31 4.99
N ILE A 254 31.31 -9.76 6.22
CA ILE A 254 29.93 -9.81 6.71
C ILE A 254 29.55 -8.43 7.21
N ASN A 255 28.48 -7.86 6.64
CA ASN A 255 27.79 -6.71 7.22
C ASN A 255 26.83 -7.23 8.28
N TRP A 256 27.11 -7.00 9.56
CA TRP A 256 26.22 -7.44 10.63
C TRP A 256 25.08 -6.45 10.81
N ALA A 257 23.86 -6.94 11.03
CA ALA A 257 22.70 -6.07 11.21
C ALA A 257 22.86 -5.11 12.41
N GLU A 258 23.49 -5.56 13.49
CA GLU A 258 23.79 -4.74 14.68
C GLU A 258 24.62 -3.49 14.35
N ASP A 259 25.54 -3.58 13.38
CA ASP A 259 26.38 -2.45 12.96
C ASP A 259 25.61 -1.40 12.17
N TYR A 260 24.37 -1.70 11.76
CA TYR A 260 23.52 -0.84 10.93
C TYR A 260 22.24 -0.44 11.66
N GLU A 261 22.09 -0.77 12.96
CA GLU A 261 20.96 -0.28 13.74
C GLU A 261 20.90 1.25 13.69
N PHE A 262 19.68 1.78 13.55
CA PHE A 262 19.47 3.21 13.35
C PHE A 262 20.14 4.04 14.46
N ASP A 263 19.92 3.66 15.72
CA ASP A 263 20.45 4.37 16.89
C ASP A 263 21.99 4.29 17.00
N ALA A 264 22.63 3.32 16.35
CA ALA A 264 24.08 3.18 16.31
C ALA A 264 24.73 4.07 15.22
N ARG A 265 23.96 4.43 14.18
CA ARG A 265 24.45 5.12 12.98
C ARG A 265 23.96 6.57 12.87
N TRP A 266 22.96 6.98 13.64
CA TRP A 266 22.43 8.33 13.62
C TRP A 266 23.10 9.22 14.67
N PRO A 267 23.57 10.44 14.32
CA PRO A 267 23.59 11.05 13.00
C PRO A 267 24.69 10.45 12.09
N PRO A 268 24.48 10.40 10.76
CA PRO A 268 25.41 9.75 9.84
C PRO A 268 26.68 10.59 9.64
N ASP A 269 27.85 9.95 9.75
CA ASP A 269 29.16 10.58 9.48
C ASP A 269 29.46 10.63 7.96
N ILE A 270 28.66 11.39 7.22
CA ILE A 270 28.86 11.62 5.78
C ILE A 270 29.88 12.77 5.61
N PRO A 271 31.06 12.53 5.02
CA PRO A 271 32.02 13.59 4.71
C PRO A 271 31.40 14.61 3.75
N GLU A 272 31.68 15.90 3.98
CA GLU A 272 31.27 17.00 3.08
C GLU A 272 31.91 16.93 1.69
#